data_AF-A0A7K0SMQ6-F1
#
_entry.id   AF-A0A7K0SMQ6-F1
#
_cell.length_a   1.000
_cell.length_b   1.000
_cell.length_c   1.000
_cell.angle_alpha   90.00
_cell.angle_beta   90.00
_cell.angle_gamma   90.00
#
_symmetry.space_group_name_H-M   'P 1'
#
loop_
_entity.id
_entity.type
_entity.pdbx_description
1 polymer ?
#
loop_
_entity_poly.entity_id
_entity_poly.type
_entity_poly.pdbx_seq_one_letter_code
_entity_poly.pdbx_strand_id
1 'polypeptide(L)' 'MTSSNPFQDRSTLEYELPDFSKITDEHYLPAFYAGCEQQLEEIEAITSQPEVTFDNT' A
#
# COMPACT_ATOMS: atom_id res chain seq x y z
N MET A 1 -5.19 3.54 -21.18
CA MET A 1 -4.30 3.80 -20.02
C MET A 1 -5.20 3.88 -18.81
N THR A 2 -5.35 2.78 -18.09
CA THR A 2 -6.13 2.72 -16.84
C THR A 2 -5.52 3.75 -15.88
N SER A 3 -6.31 4.75 -15.48
CA SER A 3 -5.87 5.71 -14.46
C SER A 3 -5.78 4.95 -13.13
N SER A 4 -4.59 4.42 -12.83
CA SER A 4 -4.28 3.78 -11.54
C SER A 4 -4.44 4.80 -10.41
N ASN A 5 -4.89 4.36 -9.24
CA ASN A 5 -4.98 5.24 -8.07
C ASN A 5 -3.55 5.65 -7.65
N PRO A 6 -3.26 6.96 -7.45
CA PRO A 6 -1.91 7.45 -7.23
C PRO A 6 -1.22 6.91 -5.96
N PHE A 7 -1.99 6.30 -5.04
CA PHE A 7 -1.45 5.64 -3.84
C PHE A 7 -1.00 4.19 -4.07
N GLN A 8 -1.30 3.58 -5.23
CA GLN A 8 -0.95 2.18 -5.51
C GLN A 8 0.55 1.99 -5.80
N ASP A 9 1.22 3.04 -6.28
CA ASP A 9 2.63 3.02 -6.63
C ASP A 9 3.39 4.04 -5.81
N ARG A 10 4.64 3.72 -5.48
CA ARG A 10 5.55 4.66 -4.82
C ARG A 10 5.78 5.89 -5.70
N SER A 11 5.77 7.07 -5.09
CA SER A 11 6.00 8.32 -5.82
C SER A 11 7.38 8.35 -6.47
N THR A 12 7.43 8.91 -7.69
CA THR A 12 8.65 9.13 -8.46
C THR A 12 9.25 10.53 -8.24
N LEU A 13 8.59 11.38 -7.45
CA LEU A 13 9.11 12.69 -7.07
C LEU A 13 10.29 12.55 -6.10
N GLU A 14 11.12 13.58 -6.01
CA GLU A 14 12.26 13.61 -5.08
C GLU A 14 11.78 13.32 -3.64
N TYR A 15 12.52 12.48 -2.91
CA TYR A 15 12.16 12.00 -1.57
C TYR A 15 10.81 11.27 -1.48
N GLU A 16 10.32 10.71 -2.59
CA GLU A 16 9.04 10.02 -2.66
C GLU A 16 7.86 10.92 -2.24
N LEU A 17 7.99 12.24 -2.45
CA LEU A 17 6.95 13.21 -2.12
C LEU A 17 5.62 12.82 -2.79
N PRO A 18 4.48 12.86 -2.07
CA PRO A 18 3.19 12.62 -2.70
C PRO A 18 2.95 13.59 -3.85
N ASP A 19 2.56 13.06 -5.01
CA ASP A 19 2.18 13.89 -6.16
C ASP A 19 0.77 14.45 -5.95
N PHE A 20 0.67 15.51 -5.15
CA PHE A 20 -0.59 16.16 -4.80
C PHE A 20 -1.36 16.68 -6.02
N SER A 21 -0.70 16.86 -7.17
CA SER A 21 -1.39 17.25 -8.42
C SER A 21 -2.29 16.15 -8.97
N LYS A 22 -2.07 14.88 -8.57
CA LYS A 22 -2.82 13.70 -9.00
C LYS A 22 -3.79 13.17 -7.94
N ILE A 23 -3.74 13.68 -6.71
CA ILE A 23 -4.56 13.18 -5.60
C ILE A 23 -5.88 13.96 -5.55
N THR A 24 -6.99 13.22 -5.55
CA THR A 24 -8.36 13.74 -5.41
C THR A 24 -9.08 12.95 -4.31
N ASP A 25 -10.20 13.48 -3.81
CA ASP A 25 -10.94 12.85 -2.71
C ASP A 25 -11.45 11.44 -3.06
N GLU A 26 -11.76 11.21 -4.34
CA GLU A 26 -12.21 9.92 -4.89
C GLU A 26 -11.16 8.82 -4.77
N HIS A 27 -9.89 9.18 -4.58
CA HIS A 27 -8.81 8.20 -4.44
C HIS A 27 -8.70 7.61 -3.03
N TYR A 28 -9.17 8.31 -1.99
CA TYR A 28 -8.89 7.89 -0.62
C TYR A 28 -9.62 6.61 -0.24
N LEU A 29 -10.95 6.57 -0.38
CA LEU A 29 -11.75 5.41 0.04
C LEU A 29 -11.30 4.10 -0.64
N PRO A 30 -11.13 4.02 -1.98
CA PRO A 30 -10.66 2.80 -2.61
C PRO A 30 -9.21 2.46 -2.26
N ALA A 31 -8.30 3.44 -2.13
CA ALA A 31 -6.92 3.17 -1.72
C ALA A 31 -6.83 2.64 -0.28
N PHE A 32 -7.65 3.18 0.63
CA PHE A 32 -7.68 2.75 2.02
C PHE A 32 -8.10 1.29 2.13
N TYR A 33 -9.18 0.89 1.46
CA TYR A 33 -9.62 -0.50 1.46
C TYR A 33 -8.62 -1.44 0.79
N ALA A 34 -8.02 -1.04 -0.34
CA ALA A 34 -6.98 -1.83 -1.00
C ALA A 34 -5.76 -2.04 -0.09
N GLY A 35 -5.33 -1.01 0.65
CA GLY A 35 -4.25 -1.11 1.62
C GLY A 35 -4.59 -2.02 2.80
N CYS A 36 -5.82 -1.96 3.31
CA CYS A 36 -6.27 -2.87 4.37
C CYS A 36 -6.33 -4.32 3.90
N GLU A 37 -6.78 -4.58 2.68
CA GLU A 37 -6.81 -5.92 2.09
C GLU A 37 -5.39 -6.50 1.97
N GLN A 38 -4.45 -5.73 1.38
CA GLN A 38 -3.05 -6.14 1.26
C GLN A 38 -2.41 -6.39 2.64
N GLN A 39 -2.65 -5.53 3.61
CA GLN A 39 -2.09 -5.70 4.96
C GLN A 39 -2.63 -6.96 5.66
N LEU A 40 -3.90 -7.32 5.45
CA LEU A 40 -4.44 -8.57 6.01
C LEU A 40 -3.75 -9.80 5.41
N GLU A 41 -3.49 -9.79 4.10
CA GLU A 41 -2.74 -10.85 3.42
C GLU A 41 -1.30 -10.94 3.93
N GLU A 42 -0.63 -9.80 4.14
CA GLU A 42 0.72 -9.74 4.72
C GLU A 42 0.75 -10.33 6.14
N ILE A 43 -0.23 -9.98 6.98
CA ILE A 43 -0.34 -10.52 8.34
C ILE A 43 -0.61 -12.03 8.31
N GLU A 44 -1.47 -12.53 7.42
CA GLU A 44 -1.70 -13.96 7.25
C GLU A 44 -0.41 -14.68 6.83
N ALA A 45 0.36 -14.08 5.91
CA ALA A 45 1.65 -14.62 5.48
C ALA A 45 2.70 -14.63 6.60
N ILE A 46 2.72 -13.63 7.48
CA ILE A 46 3.62 -13.58 8.65
C ILE A 46 3.20 -14.63 9.69
N THR A 47 1.93 -14.65 10.08
CA THR A 47 1.42 -15.50 11.16
C THR A 47 1.38 -16.98 10.81
N SER A 48 1.40 -17.34 9.52
CA SER A 48 1.48 -18.72 9.05
C SER A 48 2.91 -19.29 9.00
N GLN A 49 3.94 -18.48 9.26
CA GLN A 49 5.32 -18.97 9.27
C GLN A 49 5.61 -19.84 10.52
N PRO A 50 6.21 -21.02 10.37
CA PRO A 50 6.48 -21.92 11.49
C PRO A 50 7.68 -21.48 12.35
N GLU A 51 8.61 -20.70 11.77
CA GLU A 51 9.80 -20.19 12.46
C GLU A 51 9.60 -18.72 12.80
N VAL A 52 9.87 -18.34 14.06
CA VAL A 52 9.69 -16.96 14.55
C VAL A 52 11.06 -16.34 14.81
N THR A 53 11.36 -15.26 14.09
CA THR A 53 12.59 -14.46 14.15
C THR A 53 12.23 -12.97 14.16
N PHE A 54 13.20 -12.09 14.44
CA PHE A 54 12.95 -10.65 14.42
C PHE A 54 12.62 -10.10 13.02
N ASP A 55 13.19 -10.69 11.97
CA ASP A 55 13.01 -10.18 10.60
C ASP A 55 11.67 -10.60 9.99
N ASN A 56 11.01 -11.63 10.53
CA ASN A 56 9.76 -12.19 9.97
C ASN A 56 8.56 -12.09 10.93
N THR A 57 8.63 -11.32 12.03
CA THR A 57 7.53 -11.08 12.97
C THR A 57 7.72 -9.75 13.70
#